data_AF-A0A8D8FDR3-F1
#
_entry.id   AF-A0A8D8FDR3-F1
#
_cell.length_a   1.000
_cell.length_b   1.000
_cell.length_c   1.000
_cell.angle_alpha   90.00
_cell.angle_beta   90.00
_cell.angle_gamma   90.00
#
_symmetry.space_group_name_H-M   'P 1'
#
loop_
_entity.id
_entity.type
_entity.pdbx_description
1 polymer ?
#
loop_
_entity_poly.entity_id
_entity_poly.type
_entity_poly.pdbx_seq_one_letter_code
_entity_poly.pdbx_strand_id
1 'polypeptide(L)'
;MPYILIRGNLASYSHKYPFRVLVSGLKASDLEQLNRFPCGGYSDESTIVYLQHPCVILTALEVLGYRVVASSSTAVKQDYNEYMWTMRKEFNDPEPFVCENSTTIASSASSCNNFERDNLTNLGREVNNYPPPPSNKIDVPE
;
A
#
# COMPACT_ATOMS: atom_id res chain seq x y z
N MET A 1 -12.80 13.11 15.79
CA MET A 1 -13.50 12.80 14.53
C MET A 1 -13.28 11.32 14.20
N PRO A 2 -14.25 10.60 13.59
CA PRO A 2 -14.08 9.18 13.28
C PRO A 2 -13.22 8.94 12.04
N TYR A 3 -13.02 9.96 11.21
CA TYR A 3 -12.22 9.89 9.99
C TYR A 3 -10.86 10.55 10.18
N ILE A 4 -9.86 9.95 9.54
CA ILE A 4 -8.51 10.49 9.39
C ILE A 4 -8.14 10.49 7.91
N LEU A 5 -7.25 11.40 7.55
CA LEU A 5 -6.70 11.52 6.20
C LEU A 5 -5.24 11.14 6.21
N ILE A 6 -4.85 10.28 5.29
CA ILE A 6 -3.48 9.84 5.09
C ILE A 6 -3.07 10.26 3.69
N ARG A 7 -1.92 10.91 3.55
CA ARG A 7 -1.35 11.34 2.26
C ARG A 7 0.09 10.86 2.15
N GLY A 8 0.45 10.26 1.03
CA GLY A 8 1.80 9.72 0.84
C GLY A 8 2.05 9.28 -0.60
N ASN A 9 3.31 8.93 -0.87
CA ASN A 9 3.71 8.39 -2.16
C ASN A 9 4.21 6.96 -1.98
N LEU A 10 3.81 6.07 -2.89
CA LEU A 10 4.27 4.68 -2.96
C LEU A 10 5.70 4.58 -3.54
N ALA A 11 6.12 5.59 -4.31
CA ALA A 11 7.49 5.76 -4.77
C ALA A 11 8.30 6.56 -3.75
N SER A 12 9.59 6.25 -3.69
CA SER A 12 10.54 6.96 -2.84
C SER A 12 10.81 8.38 -3.35
N TYR A 13 10.91 9.36 -2.45
CA TYR A 13 11.32 10.72 -2.75
C TYR A 13 12.85 10.89 -2.86
N SER A 14 13.63 10.11 -2.12
CA SER A 14 15.09 10.29 -2.02
C SER A 14 15.78 9.10 -1.35
N HIS A 15 17.10 9.05 -1.37
CA HIS A 15 17.88 8.00 -0.71
C HIS A 15 17.96 8.14 0.81
N LYS A 16 17.85 9.36 1.37
CA LYS A 16 18.06 9.61 2.81
C LYS A 16 16.79 9.41 3.64
N TYR A 17 15.65 9.88 3.12
CA TYR A 17 14.32 9.65 3.70
C TYR A 17 13.38 9.28 2.57
N PRO A 18 13.30 7.99 2.23
CA PRO A 18 12.62 7.57 1.02
C PRO A 18 11.11 7.86 1.09
N PHE A 19 10.52 7.83 2.28
CA PHE A 19 9.08 7.94 2.42
C PHE A 19 8.69 9.03 3.41
N ARG A 20 7.57 9.70 3.10
CA ARG A 20 6.91 10.66 3.96
C ARG A 20 5.41 10.44 3.86
N VAL A 21 4.78 10.22 5.00
CA VAL A 21 3.35 9.99 5.12
C VAL A 21 2.80 11.04 6.08
N LEU A 22 1.84 11.83 5.61
CA LEU A 22 1.13 12.80 6.42
C LEU A 22 -0.14 12.13 6.94
N VAL A 23 -0.40 12.24 8.24
CA VAL A 23 -1.62 11.72 8.86
C VAL A 23 -2.30 12.85 9.64
N SER A 24 -3.52 13.19 9.23
CA SER A 24 -4.31 14.28 9.81
C SER A 24 -5.50 13.76 10.60
N GLY A 25 -5.81 14.41 11.71
CA GLY A 25 -7.05 14.17 12.48
C GLY A 25 -6.98 13.00 13.47
N LEU A 26 -5.78 12.48 13.76
CA LEU A 26 -5.58 11.45 14.78
C LEU A 26 -5.97 11.93 16.18
N LYS A 27 -6.52 11.01 16.98
CA LYS A 27 -6.73 11.24 18.42
C LYS A 27 -5.40 11.10 19.17
N ALA A 28 -5.24 11.86 20.27
CA ALA A 28 -4.03 11.82 21.10
C ALA A 28 -3.66 10.40 21.57
N SER A 29 -4.65 9.59 21.96
CA SER A 29 -4.43 8.20 22.37
C SER A 29 -3.83 7.31 21.28
N ASP A 30 -4.25 7.52 20.03
CA ASP A 30 -3.78 6.74 18.88
C ASP A 30 -2.41 7.24 18.42
N LEU A 31 -2.16 8.55 18.55
CA LEU A 31 -0.87 9.18 18.29
C LEU A 31 0.23 8.60 19.19
N GLU A 32 -0.06 8.40 20.48
CA GLU A 32 0.89 7.80 21.43
C GLU A 32 1.34 6.39 21.01
N GLN A 33 0.42 5.58 20.45
CA GLN A 33 0.75 4.25 19.94
C GLN A 33 1.66 4.31 18.70
N LEU A 34 1.47 5.33 17.86
CA LEU A 34 2.25 5.53 16.64
C LEU A 34 3.60 6.24 16.89
N ASN A 35 3.87 6.75 18.09
CA ASN A 35 5.16 7.39 18.44
C ASN A 35 6.38 6.45 18.34
N ARG A 36 6.15 5.14 18.16
CA ARG A 36 7.21 4.18 17.87
C ARG A 36 7.83 4.38 16.48
N PHE A 37 7.09 4.95 15.53
CA PHE A 37 7.60 5.20 14.19
C PHE A 37 8.43 6.49 14.14
N PRO A 38 9.53 6.52 13.35
CA PRO A 38 10.26 7.75 13.11
C PRO A 38 9.33 8.84 12.55
N CYS A 39 9.25 9.98 13.25
CA CYS A 39 8.45 11.12 12.82
C CYS A 39 9.33 12.30 12.38
N GLY A 40 8.85 13.04 11.38
CA GLY A 40 9.43 14.29 10.91
C GLY A 40 8.85 15.53 11.58
N GLY A 41 8.07 15.34 12.66
CA GLY A 41 7.31 16.40 13.32
C GLY A 41 5.95 16.67 12.67
N TYR A 42 5.39 17.84 12.98
CA TYR A 42 4.08 18.29 12.49
C TYR A 42 4.25 19.16 11.23
N SER A 43 3.39 18.96 10.23
CA SER A 43 3.30 19.87 9.07
C SER A 43 2.36 21.05 9.32
N ASP A 44 1.38 20.87 10.21
CA ASP A 44 0.41 21.85 10.69
C ASP A 44 -0.10 21.43 12.08
N GLU A 45 -1.08 22.14 12.65
CA GLU A 45 -1.62 21.88 14.00
C GLU A 45 -2.21 20.48 14.20
N SER A 46 -2.61 19.79 13.12
CA SER A 46 -3.39 18.55 13.18
C SER A 46 -2.78 17.38 12.39
N THR A 47 -1.66 17.62 11.70
CA THR A 47 -1.05 16.67 10.77
C THR A 47 0.37 16.32 11.19
N ILE A 48 0.59 15.05 11.51
CA ILE A 48 1.91 14.51 11.81
C ILE A 48 2.54 13.89 10.55
N VAL A 49 3.86 14.02 10.41
CA VAL A 49 4.65 13.42 9.34
C VAL A 49 5.38 12.19 9.87
N TYR A 50 5.13 11.03 9.28
CA TYR A 50 5.90 9.81 9.51
C TYR A 50 6.89 9.56 8.38
N LEU A 51 8.10 9.13 8.73
CA LEU A 51 9.20 8.86 7.80
C LEU A 51 9.24 7.37 7.41
N GLN A 52 8.08 6.83 7.04
CA GLN A 52 7.87 5.41 6.77
C GLN A 52 7.01 5.21 5.51
N HIS A 53 7.14 4.06 4.85
CA HIS A 53 6.31 3.72 3.67
C HIS A 53 4.81 3.74 4.00
N PRO A 54 3.93 4.26 3.10
CA PRO A 54 2.49 4.33 3.34
C PRO A 54 1.86 3.03 3.87
N CYS A 55 2.19 1.87 3.28
CA CYS A 55 1.63 0.59 3.73
C CYS A 55 1.89 0.29 5.22
N VAL A 56 3.06 0.66 5.76
CA VAL A 56 3.36 0.38 7.18
C VAL A 56 2.46 1.23 8.09
N ILE A 57 2.27 2.50 7.73
CA ILE A 57 1.40 3.40 8.51
C ILE A 57 -0.05 2.97 8.41
N LEU A 58 -0.53 2.60 7.21
CA LEU A 58 -1.89 2.08 7.01
C LEU A 58 -2.13 0.81 7.83
N THR A 59 -1.21 -0.16 7.81
CA THR A 59 -1.33 -1.39 8.62
C THR A 59 -1.30 -1.10 10.12
N ALA A 60 -0.47 -0.17 10.59
CA ALA A 60 -0.48 0.21 12.00
C ALA A 60 -1.83 0.83 12.41
N LEU A 61 -2.42 1.65 11.53
CA LEU A 61 -3.74 2.22 11.73
C LEU A 61 -4.84 1.14 11.72
N GLU A 62 -4.72 0.11 10.88
CA GLU A 62 -5.61 -1.06 10.89
C GLU A 62 -5.61 -1.79 12.24
N VAL A 63 -4.44 -1.99 12.85
CA VAL A 63 -4.32 -2.57 14.20
C VAL A 63 -4.99 -1.69 15.26
N LEU A 64 -5.02 -0.38 15.05
CA LEU A 64 -5.73 0.57 15.92
C LEU A 64 -7.24 0.65 15.65
N GLY A 65 -7.77 -0.17 14.73
CA GLY A 65 -9.19 -0.24 14.39
C GLY A 65 -9.62 0.74 13.30
N TYR A 66 -8.70 1.30 12.52
CA TYR A 66 -9.03 2.12 11.36
C TYR A 66 -9.15 1.26 10.10
N ARG A 67 -10.18 1.51 9.28
CA ARG A 67 -10.34 0.87 7.98
C ARG A 67 -10.31 1.91 6.87
N VAL A 68 -9.66 1.61 5.76
CA VAL A 68 -9.73 2.42 4.54
C VAL A 68 -11.16 2.38 4.00
N VAL A 69 -11.79 3.54 3.88
CA VAL A 69 -13.15 3.68 3.32
C VAL A 69 -13.16 4.35 1.95
N ALA A 70 -12.09 5.08 1.62
CA ALA A 70 -11.88 5.66 0.31
C ALA A 70 -10.38 5.80 0.03
N SER A 71 -9.99 5.61 -1.22
CA SER A 71 -8.65 5.91 -1.72
C SER A 71 -8.77 6.74 -3.00
N SER A 72 -7.83 7.65 -3.18
CA SER A 72 -7.73 8.47 -4.39
C SER A 72 -6.28 8.74 -4.70
N SER A 73 -5.97 9.01 -5.96
CA SER A 73 -4.64 9.48 -6.38
C SER A 73 -4.77 10.73 -7.23
N THR A 74 -3.75 11.58 -7.17
CA THR A 74 -3.58 12.71 -8.08
C THR A 74 -2.22 12.61 -8.75
N ALA A 75 -2.22 12.64 -10.08
CA ALA A 75 -1.00 12.70 -10.87
C ALA A 75 -0.66 14.17 -11.13
N VAL A 76 0.42 14.67 -10.52
CA VAL A 76 0.82 16.09 -10.66
C VAL A 76 1.86 16.24 -11.77
N LYS A 77 2.75 15.25 -11.94
CA LYS A 77 3.75 15.13 -13.02
C LYS A 77 3.91 13.66 -13.41
N GLN A 78 4.52 13.38 -14.56
CA GLN A 78 4.67 12.02 -15.12
C GLN A 78 5.17 10.95 -14.13
N ASP A 79 5.95 11.34 -13.10
CA ASP A 79 6.49 10.42 -12.10
C ASP A 79 6.12 10.79 -10.65
N TYR A 80 5.21 11.75 -10.45
CA TYR A 80 4.78 12.20 -9.13
C TYR A 80 3.29 11.90 -8.93
N ASN A 81 3.04 10.69 -8.44
CA ASN A 81 1.72 10.25 -8.03
C ASN A 81 1.60 10.37 -6.52
N GLU A 82 0.65 11.19 -6.10
CA GLU A 82 0.33 11.29 -4.69
C GLU A 82 -0.96 10.56 -4.40
N TYR A 83 -0.92 9.75 -3.35
CA TYR A 83 -2.03 8.93 -2.92
C TYR A 83 -2.60 9.48 -1.63
N MET A 84 -3.92 9.42 -1.53
CA MET A 84 -4.67 9.79 -0.36
C MET A 84 -5.57 8.63 0.05
N TRP A 85 -5.65 8.38 1.34
CA TRP A 85 -6.55 7.41 1.94
C TRP A 85 -7.36 8.11 3.02
N THR A 86 -8.67 7.92 2.97
CA THR A 86 -9.55 8.24 4.09
C THR A 86 -9.75 6.97 4.87
N MET A 87 -9.37 6.97 6.15
CA MET A 87 -9.66 5.86 7.04
C MET A 87 -10.68 6.27 8.09
N ARG A 88 -11.52 5.33 8.50
CA ARG A 88 -12.52 5.50 9.54
C ARG A 88 -12.22 4.55 10.69
N LYS A 89 -12.27 5.02 11.93
CA LYS A 89 -12.21 4.15 13.10
C LYS A 89 -13.54 3.43 13.25
N GLU A 90 -13.55 2.12 13.05
CA GLU A 90 -14.71 1.27 13.32
C GLU A 90 -14.49 0.55 14.65
N PHE A 91 -15.50 0.50 15.51
CA PHE A 91 -15.41 -0.05 16.88
C PHE A 91 -15.57 -1.57 16.94
N ASN A 92 -15.29 -2.28 15.85
CA ASN A 92 -15.44 -3.73 15.84
C ASN A 92 -14.08 -4.36 16.08
N ASP A 93 -14.01 -5.26 17.07
CA ASP A 93 -12.91 -6.22 17.18
C ASP A 93 -12.66 -6.83 15.79
N PRO A 94 -11.40 -7.06 15.38
CA PRO A 94 -11.11 -7.66 14.09
C PRO A 94 -11.81 -9.02 14.03
N GLU A 95 -12.85 -9.11 13.19
CA GLU A 95 -13.57 -10.35 12.97
C GLU A 95 -12.56 -11.35 12.39
N PRO A 96 -12.36 -12.53 13.00
CA PRO A 96 -11.40 -13.50 12.50
C PRO A 96 -11.77 -13.83 11.06
N PHE A 97 -10.78 -13.81 10.15
CA PHE A 97 -10.98 -14.20 8.75
C PHE A 97 -11.56 -15.62 8.70
N VAL A 98 -12.86 -15.73 8.47
CA VAL A 98 -13.51 -17.00 8.19
C VAL A 98 -13.17 -17.31 6.74
N CYS A 99 -12.20 -18.20 6.54
CA CYS A 99 -12.01 -18.84 5.25
C CYS A 99 -13.24 -19.71 5.01
N GLU A 100 -14.25 -19.18 4.31
CA GLU A 100 -15.37 -19.99 3.84
C GLU A 100 -14.80 -21.02 2.87
N ASN A 101 -14.55 -22.23 3.36
CA ASN A 101 -14.74 -23.53 2.68
C ASN A 101 -14.37 -24.70 3.62
N SER A 102 -15.38 -25.53 3.91
CA SER A 102 -15.32 -26.93 4.43
C SER A 102 -15.51 -27.17 5.94
N THR A 103 -16.79 -27.29 6.32
CA THR A 103 -17.40 -28.26 7.26
C THR A 103 -16.51 -28.98 8.30
N THR A 104 -16.81 -28.69 9.58
CA THR A 104 -16.79 -29.59 10.77
C THR A 104 -15.52 -30.40 11.08
N ILE A 105 -14.76 -30.01 12.10
CA ILE A 105 -14.79 -30.54 13.49
C ILE A 105 -13.70 -29.80 14.29
N ALA A 106 -14.02 -29.55 15.57
CA ALA A 106 -13.21 -28.83 16.54
C ALA A 106 -11.80 -29.41 16.78
N SER A 107 -10.97 -28.52 17.34
CA SER A 107 -9.75 -28.74 18.12
C SER A 107 -8.40 -28.69 17.38
N SER A 108 -7.46 -28.06 18.09
CA SER A 108 -6.04 -27.94 17.85
C SER A 108 -5.58 -26.87 16.85
N ALA A 109 -4.80 -25.94 17.41
CA ALA A 109 -3.89 -25.07 16.70
C ALA A 109 -3.19 -25.85 15.59
N SER A 110 -3.57 -25.58 14.36
CA SER A 110 -3.00 -26.17 13.17
C SER A 110 -2.64 -25.03 12.23
N SER A 111 -1.35 -24.72 12.21
CA SER A 111 -0.69 -23.92 11.20
C SER A 111 -1.16 -24.32 9.81
N CYS A 112 -1.78 -23.38 9.10
CA CYS A 112 -2.01 -23.41 7.66
C CYS A 112 -2.45 -21.98 7.29
N ASN A 113 -1.92 -21.27 6.31
CA ASN A 113 -1.28 -21.68 5.07
C ASN A 113 -0.38 -20.59 4.47
N ASN A 114 0.65 -21.07 3.78
CA ASN A 114 1.02 -20.71 2.41
C ASN A 114 0.52 -19.35 1.91
N PHE A 115 1.47 -18.42 1.80
CA PHE A 115 1.37 -17.33 0.83
C PHE A 115 1.39 -17.94 -0.58
N GLU A 116 0.22 -18.19 -1.17
CA GLU A 116 0.07 -18.12 -2.62
C GLU A 116 0.40 -16.67 -3.01
N ARG A 117 1.65 -16.47 -3.43
CA ARG A 117 2.03 -15.28 -4.18
C ARG A 117 1.30 -15.35 -5.52
N ASP A 118 0.13 -14.74 -5.60
CA ASP A 118 -0.42 -14.33 -6.88
C ASP A 118 0.48 -13.24 -7.45
N ASN A 119 1.45 -13.69 -8.21
CA ASN A 119 2.34 -12.88 -9.02
C ASN A 119 1.53 -12.27 -10.16
N LEU A 120 0.86 -11.15 -9.92
CA LEU A 120 0.22 -10.32 -10.95
C LEU A 120 1.28 -9.52 -11.74
N THR A 121 2.33 -10.18 -12.22
CA THR A 121 3.19 -9.63 -13.27
C THR A 121 2.78 -10.19 -14.62
N ASN A 122 2.46 -9.28 -15.54
CA ASN A 122 2.31 -9.48 -16.99
C ASN A 122 1.10 -10.29 -17.48
N LEU A 123 -0.06 -9.64 -17.53
CA LEU A 123 -1.05 -9.89 -18.59
C LEU A 123 -1.15 -8.65 -19.46
N GLY A 124 -0.31 -8.62 -20.49
CA GLY A 124 -0.22 -7.50 -21.43
C GLY A 124 0.93 -7.66 -22.44
N ARG A 125 1.21 -8.89 -22.89
CA ARG A 125 2.03 -9.13 -24.08
C ARG A 125 1.20 -9.98 -25.04
N GLU A 126 0.34 -9.32 -25.80
CA GLU A 126 -0.29 -9.96 -26.94
C GLU A 126 0.80 -10.34 -27.94
N VAL A 127 0.87 -11.63 -28.24
CA VAL A 127 1.67 -12.19 -29.31
C VAL A 127 0.96 -11.84 -30.62
N ASN A 128 1.33 -10.70 -31.21
CA ASN A 128 0.94 -10.42 -32.59
C ASN A 128 1.84 -11.25 -33.52
N ASN A 129 1.25 -12.29 -34.10
CA ASN A 129 1.80 -13.03 -35.24
C ASN A 129 1.92 -12.10 -36.45
N TYR A 130 3.11 -11.55 -36.68
CA TYR A 130 3.47 -10.96 -37.97
C TYR A 130 4.42 -11.92 -38.71
N PRO A 131 4.23 -12.12 -40.03
CA PRO A 131 5.15 -12.93 -40.83
C PRO A 131 6.55 -12.27 -40.87
N PRO A 132 7.63 -13.05 -40.99
CA PRO A 132 8.99 -12.52 -40.99
C PRO A 132 9.24 -11.64 -42.23
N PRO A 133 10.02 -10.54 -42.10
CA PRO A 133 10.44 -9.73 -43.24
C PRO A 133 11.48 -10.46 -44.12
N PRO A 134 11.57 -10.14 -45.42
CA PRO A 134 12.53 -10.77 -46.33
C PRO A 134 13.98 -10.42 -45.96
N SER A 135 14.85 -11.43 -46.04
CA SER A 135 16.29 -11.33 -45.79
C SER A 135 16.99 -10.47 -46.84
N ASN A 136 17.37 -9.24 -46.47
CA ASN A 136 18.34 -8.47 -47.25
C ASN A 136 19.75 -8.88 -46.80
N LYS A 137 20.48 -9.55 -47.71
CA LYS A 137 21.92 -9.77 -47.57
C LYS A 137 22.62 -8.41 -47.69
N ILE A 138 23.38 -8.04 -46.68
CA ILE A 138 24.30 -6.90 -46.73
C ILE A 138 25.66 -7.50 -47.06
N ASP A 139 26.13 -7.26 -48.29
CA ASP A 139 27.53 -7.52 -48.67
C ASP A 139 28.43 -6.47 -48.01
N VAL A 140 29.45 -6.95 -47.30
CA VAL A 140 30.54 -6.13 -46.75
C VAL A 140 31.67 -6.15 -47.78
N PRO A 141 32.16 -5.00 -48.28
CA PRO A 141 33.34 -4.97 -49.12
C PRO A 141 34.62 -5.16 -48.30
N GLU A 142 35.58 -5.85 -48.92
CA GLU A 142 36.97 -6.09 -48.46
C GLU A 142 37.80 -4.81 -48.29
#